data_AF-A0A9E5ERM9-F1
#
_entry.id   AF-A0A9E5ERM9-F1
#
_cell.length_a   1.000
_cell.length_b   1.000
_cell.length_c   1.000
_cell.angle_alpha   90.00
_cell.angle_beta   90.00
_cell.angle_gamma   90.00
#
_symmetry.space_group_name_H-M   'P 1'
#
loop_
_entity.id
_entity.type
_entity.pdbx_description
1 polymer ?
#
loop_
_entity_poly.entity_id
_entity_poly.type
_entity_poly.pdbx_seq_one_letter_code
_entity_poly.pdbx_strand_id
1 'polypeptide(L)'
;HYDLALLNFGLRSVANYSEPVFELPPGVPDEWEILARLAAIAQGLGPDADPATVDDVTIRSLIDSAVRDESCVIHERSADEIYDALSGVANGSLRGPDRILDLLLRIGPFGDGFGANPGGVSVALLRQHPHGIDYGALRPRIPEVLRTPSGKVELAPPELLADLPRLRASLAADPDALLLVGRRHLRSNNSWMHNIRVLVKGKPRCTLQMHPLDAARLGVTDGAPVRVTSRVGSVVAPVEITDDIRERVVSLPHGFGHGVRGTRLAVAHEVGGVNSNVLTDHEAIDPLSGNAVLNGIPVAVAVA
;
A
#
# COMPACT_ATOMS: atom_id res chain seq x y z
N HIS A 1 -8.68 5.97 -13.74
CA HIS A 1 -8.38 5.09 -12.59
C HIS A 1 -8.75 3.66 -12.93
N TYR A 2 -7.82 2.74 -12.66
CA TYR A 2 -8.00 1.29 -12.75
C TYR A 2 -7.23 0.67 -11.58
N ASP A 3 -7.86 -0.22 -10.81
CA ASP A 3 -7.20 -0.85 -9.66
C ASP A 3 -6.33 -2.02 -10.11
N LEU A 4 -5.01 -1.91 -9.96
CA LEU A 4 -4.07 -2.98 -10.30
C LEU A 4 -3.72 -3.88 -9.10
N ALA A 5 -3.96 -3.42 -7.88
CA ALA A 5 -3.47 -4.06 -6.67
C ALA A 5 -4.53 -4.96 -6.03
N LEU A 6 -5.71 -4.40 -5.74
CA LEU A 6 -6.73 -5.10 -4.97
C LEU A 6 -7.50 -6.12 -5.79
N LEU A 7 -7.53 -5.98 -7.12
CA LEU A 7 -8.19 -6.95 -8.00
C LEU A 7 -7.56 -8.36 -7.90
N ASN A 8 -6.28 -8.46 -7.52
CA ASN A 8 -5.62 -9.75 -7.28
C ASN A 8 -6.16 -10.50 -6.07
N PHE A 9 -6.87 -9.82 -5.16
CA PHE A 9 -7.52 -10.41 -3.98
C PHE A 9 -9.03 -10.56 -4.15
N GLY A 10 -9.57 -10.23 -5.33
CA GLY A 10 -10.99 -10.38 -5.65
C GLY A 10 -11.40 -11.85 -5.71
N LEU A 11 -12.70 -12.13 -5.57
CA LEU A 11 -13.26 -13.48 -5.81
C LEU A 11 -13.75 -13.67 -7.26
N ARG A 12 -13.70 -12.60 -8.06
CA ARG A 12 -14.15 -12.54 -9.45
C ARG A 12 -13.17 -11.72 -10.27
N SER A 13 -13.02 -12.09 -11.55
CA SER A 13 -12.25 -11.33 -12.52
C SER A 13 -13.10 -10.17 -13.01
N VAL A 14 -12.75 -8.95 -12.64
CA VAL A 14 -13.48 -7.74 -13.06
C VAL A 14 -12.51 -6.74 -13.67
N ALA A 15 -12.97 -5.95 -14.63
CA ALA A 15 -12.24 -4.81 -15.17
C ALA A 15 -13.13 -3.57 -15.09
N ASN A 16 -12.68 -2.54 -14.40
CA ASN A 16 -13.38 -1.27 -14.29
C ASN A 16 -12.38 -0.14 -14.48
N TYR A 17 -12.60 0.66 -15.52
CA TYR A 17 -11.85 1.87 -15.81
C TYR A 17 -12.77 3.06 -15.62
N SER A 18 -12.34 4.01 -14.79
CA SER A 18 -13.03 5.28 -14.57
C SER A 18 -12.21 6.43 -15.13
N GLU A 19 -12.80 7.26 -15.97
CA GLU A 19 -12.14 8.49 -16.45
C GLU A 19 -11.87 9.48 -15.30
N PRO A 20 -10.93 10.42 -15.48
CA PRO A 20 -10.77 11.55 -14.58
C PRO A 20 -12.10 12.28 -14.35
N VAL A 21 -12.43 12.55 -13.09
CA VAL A 21 -13.66 13.27 -12.71
C VAL A 21 -13.52 14.78 -12.96
N PHE A 22 -12.29 15.29 -12.92
CA PHE A 22 -11.97 16.70 -13.10
C PHE A 22 -10.98 16.87 -14.24
N GLU A 23 -11.17 17.93 -15.03
CA GLU A 23 -10.18 18.35 -16.00
C GLU A 23 -8.96 18.96 -15.29
N LEU A 24 -7.78 18.77 -15.89
CA LEU A 24 -6.57 19.42 -15.42
C LEU A 24 -6.66 20.93 -15.66
N PRO A 25 -6.35 21.76 -14.65
CA PRO A 25 -6.26 23.20 -14.85
C PRO A 25 -5.16 23.54 -15.87
N PRO A 26 -5.31 24.63 -16.66
CA PRO A 26 -4.31 25.03 -17.64
C PRO A 26 -2.92 25.21 -17.03
N GLY A 27 -1.91 24.61 -17.64
CA GLY A 27 -0.51 24.71 -17.22
C GLY A 27 -0.12 23.87 -16.01
N VAL A 28 -1.04 23.07 -15.46
CA VAL A 28 -0.73 22.09 -14.42
C VAL A 28 -0.36 20.77 -15.09
N PRO A 29 0.84 20.22 -14.84
CA PRO A 29 1.20 18.91 -15.38
C PRO A 29 0.37 17.82 -14.73
N ASP A 30 0.09 16.77 -15.50
CA ASP A 30 -0.51 15.55 -14.97
C ASP A 30 0.49 14.82 -14.04
N GLU A 31 -0.02 13.95 -13.17
CA GLU A 31 0.80 13.19 -12.21
C GLU A 31 1.88 12.36 -12.94
N TRP A 32 1.53 11.72 -14.06
CA TRP A 32 2.49 10.92 -14.80
C TRP A 32 3.61 11.78 -15.42
N GLU A 33 3.32 13.02 -15.82
CA GLU A 33 4.33 13.94 -16.36
C GLU A 33 5.32 14.37 -15.28
N ILE A 34 4.82 14.58 -14.04
CA ILE A 34 5.66 14.86 -12.88
C ILE A 34 6.58 13.66 -12.60
N LEU A 35 6.02 12.45 -12.55
CA LEU A 35 6.79 11.22 -12.31
C LEU A 35 7.82 10.96 -13.41
N ALA A 36 7.46 11.15 -14.67
CA ALA A 36 8.36 11.04 -15.81
C ALA A 36 9.50 12.07 -15.74
N ARG A 37 9.22 13.32 -15.36
CA ARG A 37 10.25 14.34 -15.16
C ARG A 37 11.19 14.01 -14.00
N LEU A 38 10.66 13.50 -12.89
CA LEU A 38 11.49 13.02 -11.77
C LEU A 38 12.38 11.85 -12.19
N ALA A 39 11.85 10.91 -12.98
CA ALA A 39 12.63 9.81 -13.55
C ALA A 39 13.72 10.32 -14.51
N ALA A 40 13.43 11.34 -15.32
CA ALA A 40 14.40 11.98 -16.20
C ALA A 40 15.55 12.63 -15.41
N ILE A 41 15.23 13.36 -14.34
CA ILE A 41 16.21 13.97 -13.44
C ILE A 41 17.09 12.89 -12.81
N ALA A 42 16.50 11.81 -12.29
CA ALA A 42 17.24 10.70 -11.68
C ALA A 42 18.17 9.99 -12.68
N GLN A 43 17.82 9.98 -13.96
CA GLN A 43 18.64 9.44 -15.06
C GLN A 43 19.67 10.44 -15.61
N GLY A 44 19.73 11.66 -15.08
CA GLY A 44 20.69 12.68 -15.50
C GLY A 44 20.30 13.49 -16.74
N LEU A 45 19.06 13.37 -17.22
CA LEU A 45 18.54 14.15 -18.36
C LEU A 45 18.17 15.59 -17.97
N GLY A 46 18.08 15.87 -16.67
CA GLY A 46 17.78 17.19 -16.12
C GLY A 46 16.29 17.51 -16.02
N PRO A 47 15.93 18.64 -15.38
CA PRO A 47 14.55 19.01 -15.09
C PRO A 47 13.76 19.50 -16.31
N ASP A 48 14.44 19.93 -17.37
CA ASP A 48 13.83 20.46 -18.59
C ASP A 48 13.54 19.37 -19.64
N ALA A 49 13.82 18.10 -19.30
CA ALA A 49 13.51 16.97 -20.17
C ALA A 49 12.00 16.87 -20.41
N ASP A 50 11.63 16.59 -21.65
CA ASP A 50 10.24 16.37 -22.05
C ASP A 50 9.73 15.04 -21.45
N PRO A 51 8.70 15.06 -20.59
CA PRO A 51 8.08 13.85 -20.03
C PRO A 51 7.65 12.84 -21.09
N ALA A 52 7.25 13.30 -22.28
CA ALA A 52 6.85 12.42 -23.39
C ALA A 52 8.00 11.51 -23.85
N THR A 53 9.25 11.95 -23.74
CA THR A 53 10.42 11.12 -24.11
C THR A 53 10.55 9.92 -23.17
N VAL A 54 10.37 10.12 -21.86
CA VAL A 54 10.45 9.03 -20.88
C VAL A 54 9.28 8.07 -21.05
N ASP A 55 8.08 8.61 -21.26
CA ASP A 55 6.89 7.81 -21.56
C ASP A 55 7.11 6.95 -22.82
N ASP A 56 7.62 7.53 -23.92
CA ASP A 56 7.85 6.81 -25.19
C ASP A 56 8.89 5.69 -25.07
N VAL A 57 9.99 5.95 -24.37
CA VAL A 57 10.99 4.92 -24.08
C VAL A 57 10.40 3.80 -23.21
N THR A 58 9.57 4.15 -22.23
CA THR A 58 8.95 3.20 -21.31
C THR A 58 7.99 2.28 -22.05
N ILE A 59 7.04 2.83 -22.82
CA ILE A 59 6.07 1.99 -23.53
C ILE A 59 6.75 1.14 -24.60
N ARG A 60 7.75 1.67 -25.32
CA ARG A 60 8.49 0.88 -26.32
C ARG A 60 9.23 -0.28 -25.69
N SER A 61 9.84 -0.08 -24.52
CA SER A 61 10.51 -1.15 -23.78
C SER A 61 9.52 -2.25 -23.35
N LEU A 62 8.31 -1.88 -22.92
CA LEU A 62 7.25 -2.84 -22.56
C LEU A 62 6.75 -3.62 -23.78
N ILE A 63 6.53 -2.94 -24.91
CA ILE A 63 6.13 -3.58 -26.18
C ILE A 63 7.22 -4.56 -26.65
N ASP A 64 8.47 -4.11 -26.68
CA ASP A 64 9.63 -4.93 -27.07
C ASP A 64 9.75 -6.19 -26.21
N SER A 65 9.52 -6.06 -24.90
CA SER A 65 9.48 -7.21 -23.99
C SER A 65 8.34 -8.16 -24.34
N ALA A 66 7.14 -7.63 -24.60
CA ALA A 66 5.96 -8.44 -24.87
C ALA A 66 6.05 -9.19 -26.21
N VAL A 67 6.55 -8.57 -27.28
CA VAL A 67 6.69 -9.24 -28.58
C VAL A 67 7.80 -10.30 -28.60
N ARG A 68 8.79 -10.20 -27.70
CA ARG A 68 9.86 -11.20 -27.53
C ARG A 68 9.49 -12.35 -26.59
N ASP A 69 8.44 -12.20 -25.78
CA ASP A 69 7.98 -13.23 -24.85
C ASP A 69 7.15 -14.28 -25.60
N GLU A 70 7.67 -15.51 -25.70
CA GLU A 70 7.03 -16.65 -26.36
C GLU A 70 5.66 -17.01 -25.77
N SER A 71 5.38 -16.61 -24.52
CA SER A 71 4.09 -16.85 -23.86
C SER A 71 3.06 -15.75 -24.11
N CYS A 72 3.45 -14.64 -24.71
CA CYS A 72 2.58 -13.50 -24.94
C CYS A 72 1.73 -13.68 -26.21
N VAL A 73 0.48 -13.22 -26.18
CA VAL A 73 -0.44 -13.29 -27.34
C VAL A 73 0.03 -12.48 -28.56
N ILE A 74 0.95 -11.53 -28.35
CA ILE A 74 1.57 -10.73 -29.42
C ILE A 74 3.02 -11.13 -29.72
N HIS A 75 3.44 -12.34 -29.35
CA HIS A 75 4.76 -12.86 -29.72
C HIS A 75 5.01 -12.76 -31.24
N GLU A 76 6.21 -12.33 -31.63
CA GLU A 76 6.65 -12.10 -33.01
C GLU A 76 5.86 -11.03 -33.82
N ARG A 77 4.93 -10.29 -33.19
CA ARG A 77 4.28 -9.14 -33.83
C ARG A 77 5.24 -7.96 -33.98
N SER A 78 4.91 -7.05 -34.90
CA SER A 78 5.69 -5.82 -35.12
C SER A 78 5.54 -4.86 -33.94
N ALA A 79 6.64 -4.49 -33.30
CA ALA A 79 6.63 -3.52 -32.20
C ALA A 79 6.07 -2.15 -32.64
N ASP A 80 6.38 -1.70 -33.85
CA ASP A 80 5.86 -0.42 -34.38
C ASP A 80 4.35 -0.49 -34.64
N GLU A 81 3.85 -1.62 -35.12
CA GLU A 81 2.40 -1.84 -35.29
C GLU A 81 1.66 -1.72 -33.94
N ILE A 82 2.21 -2.36 -32.89
CA ILE A 82 1.64 -2.30 -31.54
C ILE A 82 1.73 -0.88 -30.97
N TYR A 83 2.85 -0.20 -31.17
CA TYR A 83 3.04 1.19 -30.74
C TYR A 83 2.00 2.12 -31.39
N ASP A 84 1.81 2.01 -32.69
CA ASP A 84 0.83 2.82 -33.45
C ASP A 84 -0.61 2.50 -33.03
N ALA A 85 -0.90 1.23 -32.76
CA ALA A 85 -2.22 0.81 -32.26
C ALA A 85 -2.54 1.38 -30.87
N LEU A 86 -1.54 1.61 -30.02
CA LEU A 86 -1.72 2.22 -28.70
C LEU A 86 -1.76 3.75 -28.76
N SER A 87 -0.82 4.35 -29.48
CA SER A 87 -0.52 5.80 -29.43
C SER A 87 -1.14 6.59 -30.58
N GLY A 88 -1.71 5.91 -31.58
CA GLY A 88 -2.31 6.51 -32.76
C GLY A 88 -3.69 7.13 -32.51
N VAL A 89 -4.11 7.96 -33.46
CA VAL A 89 -5.38 8.73 -33.39
C VAL A 89 -6.60 7.81 -33.29
N ALA A 90 -6.54 6.62 -33.91
CA ALA A 90 -7.62 5.64 -33.88
C ALA A 90 -7.94 5.12 -32.47
N ASN A 91 -6.96 5.15 -31.54
CA ASN A 91 -7.14 4.77 -30.15
C ASN A 91 -7.21 5.99 -29.22
N GLY A 92 -7.51 7.18 -29.76
CA GLY A 92 -7.62 8.41 -28.97
C GLY A 92 -6.28 9.00 -28.55
N SER A 93 -5.18 8.64 -29.19
CA SER A 93 -3.83 9.17 -28.92
C SER A 93 -3.41 9.00 -27.46
N LEU A 94 -3.64 7.83 -26.86
CA LEU A 94 -3.32 7.56 -25.46
C LEU A 94 -1.85 7.87 -25.13
N ARG A 95 -1.61 8.38 -23.92
CA ARG A 95 -0.27 8.71 -23.38
C ARG A 95 -0.16 8.30 -21.92
N GLY A 96 1.06 8.23 -21.43
CA GLY A 96 1.39 7.91 -20.05
C GLY A 96 0.73 6.60 -19.57
N PRO A 97 0.08 6.60 -18.40
CA PRO A 97 -0.46 5.40 -17.79
C PRO A 97 -1.59 4.76 -18.61
N ASP A 98 -2.34 5.52 -19.40
CA ASP A 98 -3.48 4.98 -20.15
C ASP A 98 -3.05 4.01 -21.24
N ARG A 99 -1.96 4.31 -21.97
CA ARG A 99 -1.44 3.39 -23.01
C ARG A 99 -0.71 2.19 -22.41
N ILE A 100 -0.09 2.34 -21.25
CA ILE A 100 0.47 1.21 -20.50
C ILE A 100 -0.67 0.30 -20.04
N LEU A 101 -1.73 0.86 -19.47
CA LEU A 101 -2.92 0.12 -19.07
C LEU A 101 -3.57 -0.58 -20.27
N ASP A 102 -3.74 0.11 -21.40
CA ASP A 102 -4.32 -0.48 -22.61
C ASP A 102 -3.48 -1.65 -23.13
N LEU A 103 -2.14 -1.51 -23.16
CA LEU A 103 -1.26 -2.64 -23.48
C LEU A 103 -1.50 -3.83 -22.54
N LEU A 104 -1.45 -3.62 -21.23
CA LEU A 104 -1.61 -4.68 -20.22
C LEU A 104 -2.97 -5.37 -20.30
N LEU A 105 -4.05 -4.61 -20.56
CA LEU A 105 -5.39 -5.16 -20.75
C LEU A 105 -5.45 -6.03 -22.01
N ARG A 106 -4.93 -5.52 -23.13
CA ARG A 106 -5.05 -6.14 -24.45
C ARG A 106 -4.17 -7.39 -24.62
N ILE A 107 -3.04 -7.47 -23.92
CA ILE A 107 -2.22 -8.70 -23.86
C ILE A 107 -2.62 -9.64 -22.71
N GLY A 108 -3.53 -9.21 -21.83
CA GLY A 108 -4.00 -9.97 -20.70
C GLY A 108 -4.94 -11.13 -21.09
N PRO A 109 -5.35 -11.96 -20.12
CA PRO A 109 -6.13 -13.18 -20.36
C PRO A 109 -7.51 -12.95 -20.98
N PHE A 110 -8.06 -11.74 -20.85
CA PHE A 110 -9.33 -11.34 -21.47
C PHE A 110 -9.15 -10.35 -22.60
N GLY A 111 -7.90 -10.03 -22.97
CA GLY A 111 -7.54 -8.98 -23.91
C GLY A 111 -7.98 -9.27 -25.34
N ASP A 112 -8.03 -8.21 -26.15
CA ASP A 112 -8.32 -8.32 -27.57
C ASP A 112 -7.14 -8.82 -28.41
N GLY A 113 -5.94 -8.93 -27.82
CA GLY A 113 -4.71 -9.37 -28.48
C GLY A 113 -4.37 -8.53 -29.72
N PHE A 114 -4.69 -7.23 -29.70
CA PHE A 114 -4.52 -6.34 -30.86
C PHE A 114 -5.22 -6.86 -32.12
N GLY A 115 -6.47 -7.30 -31.95
CA GLY A 115 -7.36 -7.77 -33.01
C GLY A 115 -7.53 -9.28 -33.11
N ALA A 116 -6.73 -10.07 -32.38
CA ALA A 116 -6.85 -11.53 -32.35
C ALA A 116 -8.18 -12.01 -31.74
N ASN A 117 -8.76 -11.23 -30.83
CA ASN A 117 -10.04 -11.48 -30.19
C ASN A 117 -10.89 -10.20 -30.20
N PRO A 118 -11.75 -9.97 -31.20
CA PRO A 118 -12.50 -8.71 -31.36
C PRO A 118 -13.41 -8.32 -30.19
N GLY A 119 -13.79 -9.28 -29.33
CA GLY A 119 -14.59 -9.04 -28.13
C GLY A 119 -13.78 -8.90 -26.83
N GLY A 120 -12.45 -8.91 -26.94
CA GLY A 120 -11.54 -8.82 -25.80
C GLY A 120 -11.43 -7.41 -25.23
N VAL A 121 -10.91 -7.32 -24.01
CA VAL A 121 -10.81 -6.08 -23.25
C VAL A 121 -9.74 -5.14 -23.79
N SER A 122 -10.08 -3.87 -23.82
CA SER A 122 -9.23 -2.71 -24.08
C SER A 122 -9.78 -1.52 -23.29
N VAL A 123 -9.00 -0.45 -23.13
CA VAL A 123 -9.50 0.81 -22.56
C VAL A 123 -10.68 1.34 -23.36
N ALA A 124 -10.63 1.23 -24.70
CA ALA A 124 -11.74 1.62 -25.57
C ALA A 124 -13.03 0.84 -25.31
N LEU A 125 -12.94 -0.46 -25.02
CA LEU A 125 -14.09 -1.26 -24.60
C LEU A 125 -14.57 -0.81 -23.22
N LEU A 126 -13.68 -0.67 -22.23
CA LEU A 126 -14.10 -0.30 -20.87
C LEU A 126 -14.76 1.08 -20.80
N ARG A 127 -14.36 2.03 -21.66
CA ARG A 127 -15.05 3.33 -21.82
C ARG A 127 -16.52 3.18 -22.23
N GLN A 128 -16.87 2.14 -22.98
CA GLN A 128 -18.25 1.83 -23.38
C GLN A 128 -19.03 1.12 -22.27
N HIS A 129 -18.33 0.64 -21.23
CA HIS A 129 -18.89 -0.08 -20.10
C HIS A 129 -18.55 0.64 -18.77
N PRO A 130 -19.18 1.80 -18.48
CA PRO A 130 -18.82 2.64 -17.33
C PRO A 130 -19.05 1.97 -15.96
N HIS A 131 -19.81 0.88 -15.90
CA HIS A 131 -20.00 0.07 -14.70
C HIS A 131 -19.02 -1.10 -14.58
N GLY A 132 -18.06 -1.21 -15.51
CA GLY A 132 -17.11 -2.30 -15.61
C GLY A 132 -17.70 -3.56 -16.26
N ILE A 133 -16.82 -4.55 -16.46
CA ILE A 133 -17.13 -5.86 -17.01
C ILE A 133 -16.72 -6.93 -15.99
N ASP A 134 -17.60 -7.91 -15.78
CA ASP A 134 -17.36 -9.07 -14.93
C ASP A 134 -17.13 -10.32 -15.80
N TYR A 135 -15.91 -10.84 -15.77
CA TYR A 135 -15.47 -12.02 -16.52
C TYR A 135 -15.68 -13.34 -15.77
N GLY A 136 -16.33 -13.29 -14.60
CA GLY A 136 -16.71 -14.47 -13.85
C GLY A 136 -15.79 -14.80 -12.68
N ALA A 137 -15.95 -16.01 -12.14
CA ALA A 137 -15.16 -16.49 -11.01
C ALA A 137 -13.66 -16.59 -11.35
N LEU A 138 -12.80 -16.44 -10.33
CA LEU A 138 -11.38 -16.72 -10.49
C LEU A 138 -11.14 -18.17 -10.93
N ARG A 139 -10.11 -18.35 -11.77
CA ARG A 139 -9.65 -19.66 -12.24
C ARG A 139 -8.30 -20.01 -11.59
N PRO A 140 -8.02 -21.29 -11.32
CA PRO A 140 -6.69 -21.71 -10.87
C PRO A 140 -5.60 -21.28 -11.84
N ARG A 141 -4.50 -20.73 -11.33
CA ARG A 141 -3.34 -20.26 -12.13
C ARG A 141 -2.01 -20.93 -11.77
N ILE A 142 -2.01 -21.90 -10.85
CA ILE A 142 -0.79 -22.70 -10.60
C ILE A 142 -0.74 -23.82 -11.66
N PRO A 143 0.40 -24.04 -12.33
CA PRO A 143 1.73 -23.49 -12.03
C PRO A 143 2.12 -22.19 -12.76
N GLU A 144 1.30 -21.66 -13.68
CA GLU A 144 1.59 -20.49 -14.52
C GLU A 144 2.15 -19.26 -13.76
N VAL A 145 1.63 -18.98 -12.56
CA VAL A 145 2.07 -17.83 -11.73
C VAL A 145 3.35 -18.06 -10.93
N LEU A 146 3.85 -19.30 -10.88
CA LEU A 146 5.04 -19.60 -10.08
C LEU A 146 6.26 -18.98 -10.76
N ARG A 147 6.94 -18.10 -10.01
CA ARG A 147 8.23 -17.49 -10.39
C ARG A 147 9.38 -18.00 -9.53
N THR A 148 9.19 -19.15 -8.89
CA THR A 148 10.22 -19.81 -8.08
C THR A 148 11.24 -20.50 -8.99
N PRO A 149 12.51 -20.65 -8.57
CA PRO A 149 13.53 -21.31 -9.38
C PRO A 149 13.16 -22.75 -9.79
N SER A 150 12.41 -23.49 -8.97
CA SER A 150 11.96 -24.85 -9.28
C SER A 150 10.70 -24.93 -10.14
N GLY A 151 10.01 -23.81 -10.37
CA GLY A 151 8.67 -23.77 -10.95
C GLY A 151 7.59 -24.45 -10.07
N LYS A 152 7.89 -24.71 -8.79
CA LYS A 152 6.99 -25.33 -7.79
C LYS A 152 6.82 -24.42 -6.57
N VAL A 153 5.87 -24.77 -5.70
CA VAL A 153 5.74 -24.13 -4.39
C VAL A 153 6.91 -24.58 -3.51
N GLU A 154 7.76 -23.65 -3.11
CA GLU A 154 8.90 -23.91 -2.22
C GLU A 154 8.40 -24.05 -0.77
N LEU A 155 8.26 -25.28 -0.29
CA LEU A 155 7.73 -25.56 1.05
C LEU A 155 8.71 -25.19 2.18
N ALA A 156 10.00 -25.14 1.88
CA ALA A 156 11.05 -24.88 2.86
C ALA A 156 12.19 -24.05 2.24
N PRO A 157 11.95 -22.75 1.94
CA PRO A 157 12.99 -21.88 1.38
C PRO A 157 14.24 -21.87 2.26
N PRO A 158 15.45 -22.12 1.72
CA PRO A 158 16.68 -22.22 2.50
C PRO A 158 16.94 -21.02 3.40
N GLU A 159 16.60 -19.81 2.95
CA GLU A 159 16.78 -18.55 3.67
C GLU A 159 15.89 -18.48 4.92
N LEU A 160 14.63 -18.95 4.82
CA LEU A 160 13.72 -19.01 5.97
C LEU A 160 14.14 -20.09 6.96
N LEU A 161 14.60 -21.25 6.46
CA LEU A 161 15.11 -22.32 7.32
C LEU A 161 16.36 -21.90 8.10
N ALA A 162 17.28 -21.18 7.43
CA ALA A 162 18.51 -20.69 8.04
C ALA A 162 18.25 -19.68 9.16
N ASP A 163 17.12 -18.97 9.13
CA ASP A 163 16.72 -17.98 10.13
C ASP A 163 15.97 -18.58 11.35
N LEU A 164 15.56 -19.84 11.30
CA LEU A 164 14.88 -20.52 12.40
C LEU A 164 15.62 -20.43 13.76
N PRO A 165 16.96 -20.52 13.85
CA PRO A 165 17.67 -20.33 15.11
C PRO A 165 17.42 -18.95 15.75
N ARG A 166 17.37 -17.88 14.95
CA ARG A 166 17.07 -16.52 15.43
C ARG A 166 15.64 -16.44 15.96
N LEU A 167 14.67 -16.97 15.21
CA LEU A 167 13.27 -17.04 15.65
C LEU A 167 13.11 -17.87 16.94
N ARG A 168 13.85 -18.97 17.06
CA ARG A 168 13.84 -19.77 18.30
C ARG A 168 14.43 -19.00 19.48
N ALA A 169 15.49 -18.23 19.26
CA ALA A 169 16.07 -17.39 20.30
C ALA A 169 15.11 -16.28 20.77
N SER A 170 14.28 -15.72 19.88
CA SER A 170 13.30 -14.69 20.28
C SER A 170 12.20 -15.22 21.21
N LEU A 171 11.98 -16.55 21.26
CA LEU A 171 11.05 -17.16 22.22
C LEU A 171 11.54 -17.09 23.66
N ALA A 172 12.83 -16.81 23.89
CA ALA A 172 13.40 -16.60 25.22
C ALA A 172 13.25 -15.14 25.71
N ALA A 173 12.56 -14.28 24.96
CA ALA A 173 12.24 -12.93 25.41
C ALA A 173 11.46 -12.94 26.73
N ASP A 174 11.60 -11.86 27.49
CA ASP A 174 10.97 -11.71 28.80
C ASP A 174 9.44 -11.88 28.71
N PRO A 175 8.87 -12.95 29.28
CA PRO A 175 7.42 -13.18 29.24
C PRO A 175 6.65 -12.15 30.07
N ASP A 176 7.32 -11.41 30.95
CA ASP A 176 6.72 -10.37 31.79
C ASP A 176 6.71 -8.97 31.14
N ALA A 177 7.39 -8.79 30.01
CA ALA A 177 7.43 -7.51 29.31
C ALA A 177 6.02 -7.10 28.82
N LEU A 178 5.69 -5.81 28.94
CA LEU A 178 4.51 -5.25 28.27
C LEU A 178 4.86 -5.01 26.80
N LEU A 179 4.04 -5.53 25.90
CA LEU A 179 4.20 -5.38 24.47
C LEU A 179 3.14 -4.42 23.91
N LEU A 180 3.59 -3.39 23.21
CA LEU A 180 2.74 -2.45 22.51
C LEU A 180 2.37 -2.97 21.12
N VAL A 181 1.07 -2.97 20.83
CA VAL A 181 0.52 -3.19 19.49
C VAL A 181 -0.23 -1.96 19.00
N GLY A 182 -0.24 -1.76 17.68
CA GLY A 182 -1.06 -0.74 17.05
C GLY A 182 -2.51 -1.18 16.97
N ARG A 183 -3.46 -0.23 17.03
CA ARG A 183 -4.86 -0.48 16.65
C ARG A 183 -5.37 0.50 15.60
N ARG A 184 -6.33 0.01 14.81
CA ARG A 184 -7.09 0.78 13.82
C ARG A 184 -8.49 1.05 14.35
N HIS A 185 -9.14 2.06 13.81
CA HIS A 185 -10.52 2.41 14.14
C HIS A 185 -11.29 2.70 12.85
N LEU A 186 -12.53 2.24 12.73
CA LEU A 186 -13.35 2.36 11.49
C LEU A 186 -13.51 3.80 10.97
N ARG A 187 -13.40 4.79 11.87
CA ARG A 187 -13.46 6.23 11.56
C ARG A 187 -12.09 6.87 11.27
N SER A 188 -11.06 6.06 11.09
CA SER A 188 -9.69 6.50 10.87
C SER A 188 -9.08 5.72 9.71
N ASN A 189 -8.35 6.44 8.84
CA ASN A 189 -7.45 5.84 7.88
C ASN A 189 -6.10 6.55 8.02
N ASN A 190 -5.14 5.87 8.65
CA ASN A 190 -3.89 6.46 9.08
C ASN A 190 -4.12 7.80 9.80
N SER A 191 -3.35 8.84 9.46
CA SER A 191 -3.53 10.20 9.98
C SER A 191 -4.55 11.04 9.19
N TRP A 192 -4.97 10.58 8.01
CA TRP A 192 -5.63 11.41 6.99
C TRP A 192 -7.06 11.81 7.35
N MET A 193 -7.82 10.88 7.95
CA MET A 193 -9.25 11.10 8.23
C MET A 193 -9.52 11.96 9.46
N HIS A 194 -8.51 12.25 10.28
CA HIS A 194 -8.69 12.98 11.54
C HIS A 194 -9.05 14.46 11.34
N ASN A 195 -8.91 15.00 10.12
CA ASN A 195 -9.33 16.37 9.81
C ASN A 195 -10.82 16.47 9.39
N ILE A 196 -11.53 15.35 9.28
CA ILE A 196 -12.94 15.30 8.90
C ILE A 196 -13.80 15.36 10.17
N ARG A 197 -14.44 16.50 10.44
CA ARG A 197 -15.12 16.77 11.72
C ARG A 197 -16.15 15.69 12.09
N VAL A 198 -16.91 15.14 11.14
CA VAL A 198 -17.90 14.08 11.44
C VAL A 198 -17.27 12.77 11.91
N LEU A 199 -16.06 12.43 11.44
CA LEU A 199 -15.37 11.20 11.80
C LEU A 199 -14.73 11.27 13.19
N VAL A 200 -14.45 12.49 13.68
CA VAL A 200 -13.72 12.66 14.93
C VAL A 200 -14.54 12.93 16.19
N LYS A 201 -15.85 13.17 16.06
CA LYS A 201 -16.76 13.38 17.21
C LYS A 201 -16.78 12.18 18.18
N GLY A 202 -17.21 12.44 19.41
CA GLY A 202 -17.43 11.43 20.44
C GLY A 202 -16.28 11.32 21.44
N LYS A 203 -16.18 10.16 22.11
CA LYS A 203 -15.14 9.90 23.12
C LYS A 203 -13.74 10.01 22.51
N PRO A 204 -12.72 10.45 23.29
CA PRO A 204 -11.33 10.38 22.90
C PRO A 204 -10.97 8.97 22.45
N ARG A 205 -10.28 8.85 21.31
CA ARG A 205 -9.86 7.55 20.74
C ARG A 205 -8.39 7.25 20.95
N CYS A 206 -7.56 8.26 21.21
CA CYS A 206 -6.13 8.11 21.46
C CYS A 206 -5.89 7.80 22.95
N THR A 207 -6.20 6.57 23.33
CA THR A 207 -6.06 6.00 24.67
C THR A 207 -5.10 4.82 24.65
N LEU A 208 -4.44 4.51 25.75
CA LEU A 208 -3.70 3.25 25.90
C LEU A 208 -4.64 2.18 26.45
N GLN A 209 -5.06 1.21 25.63
CA GLN A 209 -5.83 0.08 26.13
C GLN A 209 -4.92 -0.84 26.95
N MET A 210 -5.39 -1.22 28.14
CA MET A 210 -4.65 -2.04 29.10
C MET A 210 -5.58 -3.02 29.81
N HIS A 211 -5.12 -4.25 30.02
CA HIS A 211 -5.88 -5.26 30.75
C HIS A 211 -6.02 -4.90 32.24
N PRO A 212 -7.17 -5.19 32.91
CA PRO A 212 -7.37 -4.87 34.32
C PRO A 212 -6.30 -5.41 35.27
N LEU A 213 -5.79 -6.61 35.02
CA LEU A 213 -4.74 -7.22 35.86
C LEU A 213 -3.40 -6.46 35.75
N ASP A 214 -3.05 -5.95 34.57
CA ASP A 214 -1.87 -5.12 34.40
C ASP A 214 -2.04 -3.74 35.04
N ALA A 215 -3.22 -3.15 34.91
CA ALA A 215 -3.55 -1.89 35.57
C ALA A 215 -3.43 -2.02 37.10
N ALA A 216 -3.98 -3.11 37.67
CA ALA A 216 -3.86 -3.42 39.09
C ALA A 216 -2.40 -3.61 39.52
N ARG A 217 -1.60 -4.36 38.74
CA ARG A 217 -0.17 -4.58 38.98
C ARG A 217 0.64 -3.28 38.98
N LEU A 218 0.26 -2.32 38.13
CA LEU A 218 0.95 -1.03 38.00
C LEU A 218 0.35 0.09 38.86
N GLY A 219 -0.75 -0.17 39.59
CA GLY A 219 -1.44 0.86 40.38
C GLY A 219 -2.08 1.96 39.52
N VAL A 220 -2.48 1.63 38.30
CA VAL A 220 -3.05 2.57 37.31
C VAL A 220 -4.58 2.53 37.37
N THR A 221 -5.22 3.70 37.40
CA THR A 221 -6.68 3.84 37.37
C THR A 221 -7.17 4.23 35.97
N ASP A 222 -8.38 3.80 35.60
CA ASP A 222 -8.96 4.13 34.29
C ASP A 222 -9.00 5.64 34.02
N GLY A 223 -8.68 6.04 32.78
CA GLY A 223 -8.61 7.44 32.36
C GLY A 223 -7.37 8.22 32.84
N ALA A 224 -6.56 7.68 33.75
CA ALA A 224 -5.36 8.37 34.23
C ALA A 224 -4.32 8.52 33.10
N PRO A 225 -3.56 9.64 33.08
CA PRO A 225 -2.44 9.77 32.17
C PRO A 225 -1.33 8.79 32.56
N VAL A 226 -0.87 8.01 31.59
CA VAL A 226 0.26 7.09 31.75
C VAL A 226 1.36 7.42 30.77
N ARG A 227 2.60 7.35 31.23
CA ARG A 227 3.80 7.45 30.40
C ARG A 227 4.14 6.09 29.85
N VAL A 228 4.14 5.97 28.53
CA VAL A 228 4.57 4.78 27.79
C VAL A 228 5.95 5.06 27.23
N THR A 229 6.92 4.20 27.54
CA THR A 229 8.32 4.37 27.14
C THR A 229 8.82 3.12 26.44
N SER A 230 9.38 3.30 25.25
CA SER A 230 10.15 2.28 24.52
C SER A 230 11.64 2.58 24.66
N ARG A 231 12.49 1.78 23.99
CA ARG A 231 13.92 2.07 23.88
C ARG A 231 14.22 3.46 23.30
N VAL A 232 13.40 3.95 22.37
CA VAL A 232 13.74 5.13 21.53
C VAL A 232 12.93 6.39 21.86
N GLY A 233 11.96 6.31 22.78
CA GLY A 233 11.15 7.47 23.12
C GLY A 233 10.01 7.17 24.08
N SER A 234 9.32 8.24 24.47
CA SER A 234 8.18 8.20 25.39
C SER A 234 7.02 9.07 24.92
N VAL A 235 5.80 8.66 25.26
CA VAL A 235 4.57 9.43 25.07
C VAL A 235 3.70 9.38 26.32
N VAL A 236 2.77 10.31 26.48
CA VAL A 236 1.79 10.31 27.57
C VAL A 236 0.38 10.24 26.99
N ALA A 237 -0.37 9.19 27.34
CA ALA A 237 -1.74 8.99 26.89
C ALA A 237 -2.65 8.61 28.06
N PRO A 238 -3.95 8.96 28.04
CA PRO A 238 -4.91 8.43 28.99
C PRO A 238 -5.04 6.91 28.82
N VAL A 239 -5.03 6.16 29.91
CA VAL A 239 -5.29 4.71 29.89
C VAL A 239 -6.80 4.44 29.72
N GLU A 240 -7.11 3.35 29.03
CA GLU A 240 -8.45 2.78 28.90
C GLU A 240 -8.37 1.33 29.38
N ILE A 241 -8.96 1.04 30.53
CA ILE A 241 -8.93 -0.31 31.09
C ILE A 241 -10.04 -1.14 30.45
N THR A 242 -9.67 -2.27 29.84
CA THR A 242 -10.59 -3.19 29.16
C THR A 242 -10.06 -4.63 29.18
N ASP A 243 -10.95 -5.61 29.31
CA ASP A 243 -10.64 -7.05 29.20
C ASP A 243 -10.63 -7.56 27.75
N ASP A 244 -10.93 -6.69 26.76
CA ASP A 244 -10.81 -6.99 25.32
C ASP A 244 -9.35 -7.14 24.84
N ILE A 245 -8.36 -6.86 25.70
CA ILE A 245 -6.94 -6.97 25.40
C ILE A 245 -6.27 -7.99 26.32
N ARG A 246 -5.35 -8.79 25.77
CA ARG A 246 -4.62 -9.80 26.53
C ARG A 246 -3.73 -9.15 27.62
N GLU A 247 -3.59 -9.82 28.76
CA GLU A 247 -2.53 -9.53 29.72
C GLU A 247 -1.15 -9.39 29.03
N ARG A 248 -0.34 -8.47 29.54
CA ARG A 248 0.99 -8.10 29.03
C ARG A 248 0.98 -7.50 27.62
N VAL A 249 -0.19 -7.19 27.06
CA VAL A 249 -0.32 -6.44 25.81
C VAL A 249 -1.01 -5.12 26.11
N VAL A 250 -0.43 -4.03 25.60
CA VAL A 250 -1.06 -2.71 25.59
C VAL A 250 -1.26 -2.26 24.16
N SER A 251 -2.28 -1.46 23.92
CA SER A 251 -2.59 -0.99 22.56
C SER A 251 -2.70 0.52 22.51
N LEU A 252 -2.09 1.13 21.51
CA LEU A 252 -2.18 2.57 21.21
C LEU A 252 -2.53 2.73 19.72
N PRO A 253 -3.44 3.64 19.34
CA PRO A 253 -3.84 3.76 17.96
C PRO A 253 -2.79 4.52 17.16
N HIS A 254 -2.58 4.10 15.91
CA HIS A 254 -1.74 4.82 14.96
C HIS A 254 -2.45 6.07 14.39
N GLY A 255 -1.67 7.06 13.94
CA GLY A 255 -2.17 8.19 13.13
C GLY A 255 -2.58 9.44 13.91
N PHE A 256 -2.29 9.50 15.21
CA PHE A 256 -2.49 10.67 16.08
C PHE A 256 -1.19 11.47 16.26
N GLY A 257 -1.24 12.55 17.05
CA GLY A 257 -0.09 13.44 17.27
C GLY A 257 -0.06 14.67 16.36
N HIS A 258 -1.23 15.22 16.02
CA HIS A 258 -1.37 16.37 15.10
C HIS A 258 -0.95 17.73 15.68
N GLY A 259 -0.45 17.76 16.91
CA GLY A 259 -0.02 18.98 17.61
C GLY A 259 1.34 19.54 17.16
N VAL A 260 1.98 18.94 16.15
CA VAL A 260 3.31 19.37 15.68
C VAL A 260 3.19 20.71 14.95
N ARG A 261 4.10 21.65 15.27
CA ARG A 261 4.17 22.97 14.63
C ARG A 261 4.21 22.84 13.10
N GLY A 262 3.35 23.59 12.43
CA GLY A 262 3.25 23.60 10.95
C GLY A 262 2.18 22.65 10.39
N THR A 263 1.56 21.82 11.22
CA THR A 263 0.43 20.96 10.81
C THR A 263 -0.76 21.83 10.38
N ARG A 264 -1.19 21.73 9.13
CA ARG A 264 -2.31 22.52 8.54
C ARG A 264 -3.64 21.76 8.56
N LEU A 265 -3.87 20.95 9.59
CA LEU A 265 -5.08 20.15 9.80
C LEU A 265 -5.81 20.61 11.06
N ALA A 266 -6.53 21.73 10.97
CA ALA A 266 -7.11 22.41 12.13
C ALA A 266 -8.01 21.50 12.99
N VAL A 267 -8.85 20.68 12.37
CA VAL A 267 -9.73 19.75 13.09
C VAL A 267 -8.92 18.63 13.74
N ALA A 268 -7.91 18.09 13.04
CA ALA A 268 -7.07 17.03 13.59
C ALA A 268 -6.22 17.55 14.78
N HIS A 269 -5.78 18.80 14.72
CA HIS A 269 -5.07 19.48 15.81
C HIS A 269 -5.97 19.61 17.07
N GLU A 270 -7.25 19.98 16.92
CA GLU A 270 -8.22 20.01 18.02
C GLU A 270 -8.41 18.63 18.70
N VAL A 271 -8.34 17.55 17.92
CA VAL A 271 -8.49 16.17 18.43
C VAL A 271 -7.28 15.73 19.27
N GLY A 272 -6.09 16.25 18.96
CA GLY A 272 -4.86 15.96 19.71
C GLY A 272 -4.41 14.51 19.63
N GLY A 273 -4.13 13.91 20.80
CA GLY A 273 -3.53 12.58 20.93
C GLY A 273 -2.02 12.57 20.75
N VAL A 274 -1.43 11.39 20.83
CA VAL A 274 0.02 11.18 20.75
C VAL A 274 0.44 10.41 19.51
N ASN A 275 1.65 10.68 19.04
CA ASN A 275 2.25 9.96 17.93
C ASN A 275 2.89 8.66 18.43
N SER A 276 2.27 7.52 18.13
CA SER A 276 2.81 6.21 18.51
C SER A 276 4.14 5.90 17.85
N ASN A 277 4.48 6.51 16.71
CA ASN A 277 5.75 6.27 16.02
C ASN A 277 6.97 6.81 16.81
N VAL A 278 6.75 7.64 17.84
CA VAL A 278 7.80 8.02 18.81
C VAL A 278 8.31 6.80 19.60
N LEU A 279 7.50 5.75 19.70
CA LEU A 279 7.84 4.51 20.39
C LEU A 279 8.44 3.45 19.45
N THR A 280 8.47 3.72 18.14
CA THR A 280 8.89 2.74 17.13
C THR A 280 10.39 2.79 16.94
N ASP A 281 11.05 1.69 17.24
CA ASP A 281 12.48 1.52 17.08
C ASP A 281 12.87 1.39 15.60
N HIS A 282 13.68 2.34 15.10
CA HIS A 282 14.21 2.33 13.74
C HIS A 282 15.28 1.26 13.48
N GLU A 283 15.91 0.70 14.52
CA GLU A 283 16.88 -0.40 14.42
C GLU A 283 16.21 -1.78 14.47
N ALA A 284 14.94 -1.85 14.88
CA ALA A 284 14.19 -3.10 14.94
C ALA A 284 13.64 -3.46 13.56
N ILE A 285 14.38 -4.31 12.84
CA ILE A 285 14.10 -4.71 11.46
C ILE A 285 14.14 -6.24 11.36
N ASP A 286 13.23 -6.82 10.57
CA ASP A 286 13.34 -8.21 10.15
C ASP A 286 14.47 -8.37 9.12
N PRO A 287 15.56 -9.10 9.43
CA PRO A 287 16.77 -9.10 8.61
C PRO A 287 16.55 -9.71 7.22
N LEU A 288 15.53 -10.56 7.05
CA LEU A 288 15.25 -11.21 5.78
C LEU A 288 14.45 -10.30 4.84
N SER A 289 13.38 -9.66 5.33
CA SER A 289 12.52 -8.81 4.50
C SER A 289 12.92 -7.34 4.47
N GLY A 290 13.76 -6.89 5.41
CA GLY A 290 14.04 -5.47 5.64
C GLY A 290 12.85 -4.71 6.23
N ASN A 291 11.79 -5.41 6.65
CA ASN A 291 10.58 -4.77 7.17
C ASN A 291 10.77 -4.27 8.61
N ALA A 292 10.31 -3.05 8.89
CA ALA A 292 10.36 -2.48 10.22
C ALA A 292 9.39 -3.20 11.19
N VAL A 293 9.82 -3.38 12.44
CA VAL A 293 8.99 -3.97 13.50
C VAL A 293 8.09 -2.88 14.10
N LEU A 294 6.83 -2.86 13.68
CA LEU A 294 5.84 -1.84 14.10
C LEU A 294 4.82 -2.35 15.13
N ASN A 295 4.95 -3.60 15.58
CA ASN A 295 4.08 -4.24 16.57
C ASN A 295 4.88 -5.14 17.49
N GLY A 296 4.35 -5.40 18.68
CA GLY A 296 5.06 -6.19 19.70
C GLY A 296 6.26 -5.42 20.26
N ILE A 297 6.16 -4.09 20.34
CA ILE A 297 7.25 -3.23 20.80
C ILE A 297 7.32 -3.32 22.33
N PRO A 298 8.44 -3.74 22.93
CA PRO A 298 8.58 -3.74 24.39
C PRO A 298 8.47 -2.32 24.95
N VAL A 299 7.61 -2.14 25.93
CA VAL A 299 7.38 -0.85 26.58
C VAL A 299 7.32 -0.98 28.10
N ALA A 300 7.73 0.08 28.78
CA ALA A 300 7.43 0.32 30.19
C ALA A 300 6.26 1.30 30.30
N VAL A 301 5.36 1.06 31.26
CA VAL A 301 4.23 1.95 31.55
C VAL A 301 4.28 2.37 33.02
N ALA A 302 4.17 3.67 33.27
CA ALA A 302 4.12 4.25 34.61
C ALA A 302 3.07 5.37 34.67
N VAL A 303 2.56 5.66 35.87
CA VAL A 303 1.73 6.86 36.10
C VAL A 303 2.54 8.11 35.72
N ALA A 304 1.93 9.02 34.97
CA ALA A 304 2.61 10.17 34.35
C ALA A 304 2.89 11.34 35.29
#